data_AF-A0A497QZB6-F1
#
_entry.id   AF-A0A497QZB6-F1
#
_cell.length_a   1.000
_cell.length_b   1.000
_cell.length_c   1.000
_cell.angle_alpha   90.00
_cell.angle_beta   90.00
_cell.angle_gamma   90.00
#
_symmetry.space_group_name_H-M   'P 1'
#
loop_
_entity.id
_entity.type
_entity.pdbx_description
1 polymer ?
#
loop_
_entity_poly.entity_id
_entity_poly.type
_entity_poly.pdbx_seq_one_letter_code
_entity_poly.pdbx_strand_id
1 'polypeptide(L)' 'LSELLKIKQHYGDFGSGSTSDKRTINWLTNYFQKYGSWPADIVRTYWKTIEEIEERVTR' A
#
# COMPACT_ATOMS: atom_id res chain seq x y z
N LEU A 1 13.96 15.40 -9.40
CA LEU A 1 12.74 14.57 -9.21
C LEU A 1 12.88 13.86 -7.87
N SER A 2 11.95 14.09 -6.93
CA SER A 2 11.96 13.44 -5.62
C SER A 2 11.81 11.92 -5.77
N GLU A 3 12.40 11.14 -4.86
CA GLU A 3 12.32 9.67 -4.88
C GLU A 3 10.85 9.18 -4.92
N LEU A 4 9.96 9.90 -4.25
CA LEU A 4 8.51 9.65 -4.26
C LEU A 4 7.91 9.66 -5.68
N LEU A 5 8.35 10.56 -6.56
CA LEU A 5 7.83 10.62 -7.94
C LEU A 5 8.27 9.40 -8.76
N LYS A 6 9.49 8.89 -8.53
CA LYS A 6 9.97 7.67 -9.21
C LYS A 6 9.13 6.46 -8.79
N ILE A 7 8.80 6.37 -7.51
CA ILE A 7 7.95 5.29 -6.99
C ILE A 7 6.54 5.40 -7.58
N LYS A 8 5.95 6.61 -7.62
CA LYS A 8 4.63 6.83 -8.21
C LYS A 8 4.57 6.55 -9.71
N GLN A 9 5.68 6.66 -10.43
CA GLN A 9 5.74 6.23 -11.84
C GLN A 9 5.59 4.70 -11.99
N HIS A 10 6.06 3.92 -11.02
CA HIS A 10 5.97 2.45 -11.07
C HIS A 10 4.64 1.92 -10.51
N TYR A 11 4.19 2.47 -9.38
CA TYR A 11 3.05 1.95 -8.62
C TYR A 11 1.75 2.76 -8.79
N GLY A 12 1.80 3.88 -9.52
CA GLY A 12 0.71 4.84 -9.61
C GLY A 12 0.59 5.71 -8.36
N ASP A 13 -0.51 6.47 -8.27
CA ASP A 13 -0.76 7.31 -7.09
C ASP A 13 -1.34 6.48 -5.94
N PHE A 14 -0.48 6.16 -4.98
CA PHE A 14 -0.85 5.52 -3.71
C PHE A 14 -1.16 6.52 -2.60
N GLY A 15 -1.34 7.81 -2.92
CA GLY A 15 -1.60 8.86 -1.92
C GLY A 15 -0.32 9.34 -1.24
N SER A 16 -0.40 9.58 0.07
CA SER A 16 0.70 10.13 0.89
C SER A 16 1.59 9.07 1.54
N GLY A 17 1.15 7.80 1.61
CA GLY A 17 1.83 6.76 2.39
C GLY A 17 1.48 6.76 3.88
N SER A 18 0.66 7.71 4.35
CA SER A 18 0.12 7.71 5.72
C SER A 18 -1.16 6.88 5.81
N THR A 19 -1.35 6.22 6.97
CA THR A 19 -2.58 5.47 7.29
C THR A 19 -3.80 6.38 7.49
N SER A 20 -3.59 7.68 7.73
CA SER A 20 -4.67 8.67 7.80
C SER A 20 -5.20 9.09 6.41
N ASP A 21 -4.44 8.82 5.34
CA ASP A 21 -4.87 9.13 3.99
C ASP A 21 -5.66 7.96 3.41
N LYS A 22 -6.95 8.19 3.19
CA LYS A 22 -7.89 7.20 2.63
C LYS A 22 -7.42 6.65 1.28
N ARG A 23 -6.67 7.44 0.49
CA ARG A 23 -6.13 6.98 -0.80
C ARG A 23 -5.06 5.91 -0.60
N THR A 24 -4.19 6.08 0.41
CA THR A 24 -3.18 5.07 0.77
C THR A 24 -3.84 3.77 1.19
N ILE A 25 -4.85 3.83 2.07
CA ILE A 25 -5.56 2.64 2.54
C ILE A 25 -6.28 1.93 1.38
N ASN A 26 -6.95 2.68 0.51
CA ASN A 26 -7.61 2.11 -0.66
C ASN A 26 -6.61 1.47 -1.63
N TRP A 27 -5.47 2.13 -1.88
CA TRP A 27 -4.42 1.58 -2.74
C TRP A 27 -3.86 0.28 -2.17
N LEU A 28 -3.54 0.24 -0.87
CA LEU A 28 -3.05 -0.96 -0.19
C LEU A 28 -4.06 -2.11 -0.28
N THR A 29 -5.33 -1.82 0.02
CA THR A 29 -6.42 -2.81 -0.05
C THR A 29 -6.53 -3.40 -1.46
N ASN A 30 -6.60 -2.54 -2.48
CA ASN A 30 -6.72 -2.97 -3.87
C ASN A 30 -5.49 -3.74 -4.36
N TYR A 31 -4.29 -3.31 -3.95
CA TYR A 31 -3.04 -3.97 -4.32
C TYR A 31 -3.01 -5.40 -3.76
N PHE A 32 -3.30 -5.57 -2.47
CA PHE A 32 -3.31 -6.88 -1.84
C PHE A 32 -4.41 -7.79 -2.38
N GLN A 33 -5.62 -7.26 -2.64
CA GLN A 33 -6.68 -8.02 -3.30
C GLN A 33 -6.26 -8.52 -4.69
N LYS A 34 -5.49 -7.72 -5.43
CA LYS A 34 -5.06 -8.06 -6.80
C LYS A 34 -3.90 -9.05 -6.84
N TYR A 35 -2.92 -8.90 -5.96
CA TYR A 35 -1.64 -9.63 -6.04
C TYR A 35 -1.41 -10.62 -4.89
N GLY A 36 -2.18 -10.55 -3.81
CA GLY A 36 -2.07 -11.43 -2.64
C GLY A 36 -0.77 -11.27 -1.82
N SER A 37 0.04 -10.25 -2.13
CA SER A 37 1.33 -10.00 -1.48
C SER A 37 1.72 -8.53 -1.58
N TRP A 38 2.70 -8.10 -0.78
CA TRP A 38 3.15 -6.71 -0.70
C TRP A 38 4.45 -6.45 -1.48
N PRO A 39 4.60 -5.26 -2.10
CA PRO A 39 5.85 -4.85 -2.70
C PRO A 39 6.85 -4.46 -1.61
N ALA A 40 7.94 -5.22 -1.51
CA ALA A 40 8.92 -5.11 -0.42
C ALA A 40 9.73 -3.80 -0.41
N ASP A 41 9.77 -3.09 -1.52
CA ASP A 41 10.50 -1.83 -1.69
C ASP A 41 9.75 -0.61 -1.13
N ILE A 42 8.42 -0.69 -0.97
CA ILE A 42 7.59 0.47 -0.57
C ILE A 42 6.59 0.21 0.56
N VAL A 43 6.31 -1.05 0.88
CA VAL A 43 5.39 -1.42 1.97
C VAL A 43 6.16 -2.02 3.14
N ARG A 44 5.89 -1.49 4.34
CA ARG A 44 6.42 -2.02 5.60
C ARG A 44 5.45 -3.07 6.15
N THR A 45 5.71 -4.34 5.87
CA THR A 45 4.80 -5.45 6.18
C THR A 45 4.54 -5.65 7.67
N TYR A 46 5.47 -5.28 8.55
CA TYR A 46 5.33 -5.39 10.00
C TYR A 46 4.39 -4.36 10.65
N TRP A 47 3.77 -3.48 9.87
CA TRP A 47 2.88 -2.46 10.41
C TRP A 47 1.50 -3.05 10.65
N LYS A 48 0.90 -2.74 11.80
CA LYS A 48 -0.43 -3.23 12.20
C LYS A 48 -1.51 -2.99 11.13
N THR A 49 -1.47 -1.85 10.44
CA THR A 49 -2.42 -1.54 9.37
C THR A 49 -2.33 -2.52 8.19
N ILE A 50 -1.14 -3.06 7.92
CA ILE A 50 -0.95 -4.07 6.88
C ILE A 50 -1.60 -5.38 7.30
N GLU A 51 -1.30 -5.87 8.50
CA GLU A 51 -1.93 -7.06 9.09
C GLU A 51 -3.46 -6.94 9.10
N GLU A 52 -4.01 -5.79 9.52
CA GLU A 52 -5.45 -5.53 9.50
C GLU A 52 -6.06 -5.58 8.09
N ILE A 53 -5.33 -5.12 7.06
CA ILE A 53 -5.77 -5.20 5.66
C ILE A 53 -5.73 -6.64 5.16
N GLU A 54 -4.66 -7.38 5.45
CA GLU A 54 -4.54 -8.81 5.09
C GLU A 54 -5.68 -9.63 5.68
N GLU A 55 -5.96 -9.46 6.99
CA GLU A 55 -7.07 -10.12 7.66
C GLU A 55 -8.42 -9.75 7.06
N ARG A 56 -8.65 -8.47 6.76
CA ARG A 56 -9.91 -7.99 6.17
C ARG A 56 -10.13 -8.53 4.77
N VAL A 57 -9.08 -8.68 3.97
CA VAL A 57 -9.17 -9.15 2.58
C VAL A 57 -9.25 -10.67 2.47
N THR A 58 -8.63 -11.40 3.40
CA THR A 58 -8.55 -12.88 3.36
C THR A 58 -9.76 -13.55 4.02
N ARG A 59 -10.58 -12.79 4.76
CA ARG A 59 -11.89 -13.25 5.26
C ARG A 59 -12.93 -13.26 4.16
#